data_AF-M1MSU7-F1
#
_entry.id   AF-M1MSU7-F1
#
_cell.length_a   1.000
_cell.length_b   1.000
_cell.length_c   1.000
_cell.angle_alpha   90.00
_cell.angle_beta   90.00
_cell.angle_gamma   90.00
#
_symmetry.space_group_name_H-M   'P 1'
#
loop_
_entity.id
_entity.type
_entity.pdbx_description
1 polymer ?
#
loop_
_entity_poly.entity_id
_entity_poly.type
_entity_poly.pdbx_seq_one_letter_code
_entity_poly.pdbx_strand_id
1 'polypeptide(L)' 'MEIYRDHEIVVMQNNESQYPFKAIAKIGDSEIKHKGQSASEAINLVKQSINKLKSKNIL' A
#
# COMPACT_ATOMS: atom_id res chain seq x y z
N MET A 1 8.74 6.45 -3.69
CA MET A 1 9.01 4.99 -3.67
C MET A 1 9.57 4.68 -2.30
N GLU A 2 8.97 3.74 -1.58
CA GLU A 2 9.39 3.33 -0.24
C GLU A 2 9.52 1.81 -0.21
N ILE A 3 10.59 1.30 0.40
CA ILE A 3 10.76 -0.14 0.61
C ILE A 3 10.27 -0.47 2.01
N TYR A 4 9.29 -1.37 2.10
CA TYR A 4 8.82 -1.89 3.37
C TYR A 4 9.06 -3.40 3.43
N ARG A 5 10.05 -3.79 4.24
CA ARG A 5 10.58 -5.16 4.27
C ARG A 5 11.12 -5.56 2.89
N ASP A 6 10.52 -6.56 2.27
CA ASP A 6 10.89 -7.11 0.96
C ASP A 6 9.93 -6.65 -0.15
N HIS A 7 9.10 -5.63 0.13
CA HIS A 7 8.07 -5.14 -0.80
C HIS A 7 8.28 -3.67 -1.15
N GLU A 8 8.25 -3.39 -2.44
CA GLU A 8 8.26 -2.04 -2.98
C GLU A 8 6.87 -1.42 -2.90
N ILE A 9 6.75 -0.26 -2.25
CA ILE A 9 5.54 0.54 -2.19
C ILE A 9 5.73 1.79 -3.08
N VAL A 10 4.92 1.86 -4.12
CA VAL A 10 4.83 3.02 -5.02
C VAL A 10 3.62 3.85 -4.64
N VAL A 11 3.81 5.16 -4.50
CA VAL A 11 2.73 6.11 -4.22
C VAL A 11 2.56 7.03 -5.41
N MET A 12 1.32 7.26 -5.80
CA MET A 12 0.95 8.14 -6.89
C MET A 12 -0.25 9.00 -6.49
N GLN A 13 -0.40 10.13 -7.19
CA GLN A 13 -1.60 10.94 -7.07
C GLN A 13 -2.79 10.20 -7.67
N ASN A 14 -3.97 10.47 -7.12
CA ASN A 14 -5.23 9.88 -7.52
C ASN A 14 -6.24 11.02 -7.73
N ASN A 15 -7.05 10.94 -8.78
CA ASN A 15 -7.92 12.05 -9.20
C ASN A 15 -9.21 12.19 -8.37
N GLU A 16 -9.28 11.58 -7.18
CA GLU A 16 -10.44 11.66 -6.30
C GLU A 16 -10.17 12.66 -5.17
N SER A 17 -11.00 13.70 -5.04
CA SER A 17 -10.82 14.73 -4.02
C SER A 17 -10.81 14.20 -2.59
N GLN A 18 -11.55 13.12 -2.32
CA GLN A 18 -11.60 12.50 -0.98
C GLN A 18 -10.37 11.63 -0.68
N TYR A 19 -9.70 11.12 -1.71
CA TYR A 19 -8.53 10.26 -1.57
C TYR A 19 -7.48 10.60 -2.65
N PRO A 20 -6.81 11.76 -2.53
CA PRO A 20 -5.87 12.24 -3.55
C PRO A 20 -4.61 11.40 -3.70
N PHE A 21 -4.37 10.41 -2.84
CA PHE A 21 -3.20 9.54 -2.91
C PHE A 21 -3.59 8.07 -3.00
N LYS A 22 -2.81 7.30 -3.76
CA LYS A 22 -2.92 5.86 -3.85
C LYS A 22 -1.53 5.23 -3.69
N ALA A 23 -1.42 4.25 -2.81
CA ALA A 23 -0.23 3.44 -2.60
C ALA A 23 -0.47 2.02 -3.14
N ILE A 24 0.55 1.44 -3.77
CA ILE A 24 0.55 0.09 -4.33
C ILE A 24 1.81 -0.63 -3.87
N ALA A 25 1.66 -1.79 -3.23
CA ALA A 25 2.73 -2.73 -2.97
C ALA A 25 2.64 -3.93 -3.90
N LYS A 26 3.77 -4.31 -4.51
CA LYS A 26 3.90 -5.55 -5.26
C LYS A 26 4.44 -6.67 -4.38
N ILE A 27 3.77 -7.82 -4.41
CA ILE A 27 4.12 -8.99 -3.61
C ILE A 27 3.96 -10.25 -4.46
N GLY A 28 5.06 -10.72 -5.04
CA GLY A 28 5.02 -11.79 -6.04
C GLY A 28 4.08 -11.39 -7.20
N ASP A 29 3.11 -12.26 -7.48
CA ASP A 29 2.06 -12.03 -8.49
C ASP A 29 0.86 -11.19 -7.99
N SER A 30 0.86 -10.80 -6.71
CA SER A 30 -0.24 -10.04 -6.10
C SER A 30 0.10 -8.58 -5.89
N GLU A 31 -0.91 -7.72 -5.97
CA GLU A 31 -0.79 -6.29 -5.69
C GLU A 31 -1.74 -5.89 -4.56
N ILE A 32 -1.19 -5.20 -3.54
CA ILE A 32 -1.97 -4.58 -2.48
C ILE A 32 -2.04 -3.09 -2.73
N LYS A 33 -3.25 -2.55 -2.85
CA LYS A 33 -3.47 -1.13 -3.13
C LYS A 33 -4.44 -0.51 -2.14
N HIS A 34 -4.10 0.69 -1.65
CA HIS A 34 -4.97 1.51 -0.80
C HIS A 34 -4.93 2.96 -1.22
N LYS A 35 -6.06 3.64 -1.03
CA LYS A 35 -6.19 5.09 -1.22
C LYS A 35 -6.17 5.78 0.13
N GLY A 36 -5.72 7.02 0.19
CA GLY A 36 -5.65 7.82 1.42
C GLY A 36 -5.78 9.31 1.15
N GLN A 37 -6.13 10.06 2.19
CA GLN A 37 -6.16 11.53 2.17
C GLN A 37 -4.74 12.11 2.10
N SER A 38 -3.75 11.35 2.56
CA SER A 38 -2.32 11.68 2.46
C SER A 38 -1.50 10.51 1.93
N ALA A 39 -0.34 10.79 1.34
CA ALA A 39 0.61 9.76 0.91
C ALA A 39 0.95 8.80 2.06
N SER A 40 1.24 9.33 3.25
CA SER A 40 1.55 8.55 4.45
C SER A 40 0.40 7.65 4.89
N GLU A 41 -0.85 8.10 4.75
CA GLU A 41 -2.03 7.32 5.09
C GLU A 41 -2.19 6.14 4.13
N ALA A 42 -2.09 6.39 2.82
CA ALA A 42 -2.15 5.35 1.80
C ALA A 42 -1.05 4.29 2.02
N ILE A 43 0.19 4.71 2.32
CA ILE A 43 1.30 3.82 2.68
C ILE A 43 0.96 3.01 3.94
N ASN A 44 0.48 3.66 5.00
CA ASN A 44 0.17 2.98 6.26
C ASN A 44 -0.92 1.91 6.10
N LEU A 45 -1.94 2.16 5.27
CA LEU A 45 -2.98 1.17 4.96
C LEU A 45 -2.44 -0.04 4.19
N VAL A 46 -1.51 0.20 3.24
CA VAL A 46 -0.78 -0.88 2.57
C VAL A 46 0.06 -1.69 3.56
N LYS A 47 0.86 -1.04 4.42
CA LYS A 47 1.67 -1.70 5.46
C LYS A 47 0.80 -2.55 6.40
N GLN A 48 -0.35 -2.03 6.84
CA GLN A 48 -1.29 -2.78 7.67
C GLN A 48 -1.83 -4.02 6.96
N SER A 49 -2.13 -3.91 5.66
CA SER A 49 -2.60 -5.05 4.86
C SER A 49 -1.53 -6.12 4.69
N ILE A 50 -0.28 -5.73 4.41
CA ILE A 50 0.87 -6.64 4.37
C ILE A 50 1.01 -7.37 5.71
N ASN A 51 0.97 -6.64 6.82
CA ASN A 51 1.06 -7.23 8.15
C ASN A 51 -0.08 -8.22 8.42
N LYS A 52 -1.31 -7.87 8.06
CA LYS A 52 -2.47 -8.75 8.24
C LYS A 52 -2.37 -10.04 7.41
N LEU A 53 -1.87 -9.96 6.18
CA LEU A 53 -1.68 -11.13 5.32
C LEU A 53 -0.55 -12.04 5.82
N LYS A 54 0.55 -11.45 6.27
CA LYS A 54 1.66 -12.18 6.90
C LYS A 54 1.22 -12.87 8.19
N SER A 55 0.45 -12.19 9.05
CA SER A 55 -0.10 -12.78 10.27
C SER A 55 -1.08 -13.93 10.00
N LYS A 56 -1.62 -14.03 8.78
CA LYS A 56 -2.48 -15.13 8.35
C LYS A 56 -1.72 -16.22 7.58
N ASN A 57 -0.39 -16.11 7.43
CA ASN A 57 0.43 -16.98 6.60
C ASN A 57 -0.07 -17.08 5.13
N ILE A 58 -0.65 -15.99 4.61
CA ILE A 58 -1.10 -15.90 3.21
C ILE A 58 0.03 -15.37 2.30
N LEU A 59 1.02 -14.70 2.91
CA LEU A 59 2.25 -14.17 2.33
C LEU A 59 3.44 -14.62 3.19
#